data_AF-A0A9D6PI67-F1
#
_entry.id   AF-A0A9D6PI67-F1
#
_cell.length_a   1.000
_cell.length_b   1.000
_cell.length_c   1.000
_cell.angle_alpha   90.00
_cell.angle_beta   90.00
_cell.angle_gamma   90.00
#
_symmetry.space_group_name_H-M   'P 1'
#
loop_
_entity.id
_entity.type
_entity.pdbx_description
1 polymer ?
#
loop_
_entity_poly.entity_id
_entity_poly.type
_entity_poly.pdbx_seq_one_letter_code
_entity_poly.pdbx_strand_id
1 'polypeptide(L)' 'MNTQRITISLPNYLYQQLEKTVPPMKVSKFIAKALEEKLLNQSPAKDPIEDFFALRKKLPKKTTKDILEAIKKGRK' A
#
# COMPACT_ATOMS: atom_id res chain seq x y z
N MET A 1 -5.57 13.29 10.44
CA MET A 1 -5.74 11.83 10.26
C MET A 1 -6.63 11.33 11.40
N ASN A 2 -7.79 10.76 11.09
CA ASN A 2 -8.64 10.13 12.10
C ASN A 2 -8.17 8.69 12.28
N THR A 3 -7.73 8.32 13.48
CA THR A 3 -7.28 6.95 13.79
C THR A 3 -8.17 6.36 14.87
N GLN A 4 -8.41 5.05 14.79
CA GLN A 4 -9.13 4.31 15.83
C GLN A 4 -8.16 3.32 16.48
N ARG A 5 -8.17 3.25 17.81
CA ARG A 5 -7.33 2.32 18.56
C ARG A 5 -7.99 0.95 18.59
N ILE A 6 -7.23 -0.07 18.21
CA ILE A 6 -7.64 -1.47 18.31
C ILE A 6 -6.77 -2.13 19.38
N THR A 7 -7.41 -2.80 20.33
CA THR A 7 -6.74 -3.64 21.33
C THR A 7 -7.04 -5.10 21.01
N ILE A 8 -5.99 -5.90 20.81
CA ILE A 8 -6.12 -7.33 20.50
C ILE A 8 -5.19 -8.16 21.37
N SER A 9 -5.57 -9.40 21.63
CA SER A 9 -4.70 -10.40 22.24
C SER A 9 -4.03 -11.22 21.13
N LEU A 10 -2.73 -11.47 21.26
CA LEU A 10 -1.97 -12.34 20.35
C LEU A 10 -1.53 -13.61 21.07
N PRO A 11 -1.51 -14.77 20.39
CA PRO A 11 -0.83 -15.96 20.88
C PRO A 11 0.62 -15.66 21.25
N ASN A 12 1.08 -16.22 22.37
CA ASN A 12 2.41 -15.92 22.94
C ASN A 12 3.55 -16.16 21.92
N TYR A 13 3.48 -17.25 21.16
CA TYR A 13 4.50 -17.59 20.16
C TYR A 13 4.60 -16.52 19.05
N LEU A 14 3.48 -15.94 18.61
CA LEU A 14 3.48 -14.86 17.63
C LEU A 14 4.03 -13.57 18.21
N TYR A 15 3.67 -13.26 19.45
CA TYR A 15 4.19 -12.09 20.15
C TYR A 15 5.72 -12.14 20.26
N GLN A 16 6.27 -13.27 20.70
CA GLN A 16 7.72 -13.47 20.79
C GLN A 16 8.42 -13.36 19.42
N GLN A 17 7.82 -13.90 18.38
CA GLN A 17 8.36 -13.78 17.02
C GLN A 17 8.33 -12.32 16.53
N LEU A 18 7.27 -11.59 16.87
CA LEU A 18 7.11 -10.18 16.54
C LEU A 18 8.17 -9.31 17.23
N GLU A 19 8.43 -9.55 18.52
CA GLU A 19 9.49 -8.85 19.27
C GLU A 19 10.89 -9.11 18.70
N LYS A 20 11.16 -10.34 18.23
CA LYS A 20 12.46 -10.68 17.62
C LYS A 20 12.66 -10.04 16.24
N THR A 21 11.57 -9.84 15.50
CA THR A 21 11.62 -9.42 14.10
C THR A 21 11.52 -7.91 13.94
N VAL A 22 10.77 -7.23 14.80
CA VAL A 22 10.44 -5.81 14.67
C VAL A 22 11.17 -5.01 15.76
N PRO A 23 11.84 -3.89 15.40
CA PRO A 23 12.46 -3.03 16.40
C PRO A 23 11.45 -2.53 17.43
N PRO A 24 11.90 -2.27 18.68
CA PRO A 24 11.06 -1.67 19.71
C PRO A 24 10.36 -0.41 19.18
N MET A 25 9.11 -0.18 19.60
CA MET A 25 8.24 0.94 19.17
C MET A 25 7.71 0.89 17.72
N LYS A 26 8.08 -0.08 16.88
CA LYS A 26 7.56 -0.20 15.49
C LYS A 26 6.49 -1.27 15.30
N VAL A 27 6.12 -1.97 16.37
CA VAL A 27 5.15 -3.08 16.34
C VAL A 27 3.78 -2.62 15.81
N SER A 28 3.25 -1.50 16.30
CA SER A 28 1.95 -0.97 15.85
C SER A 28 1.96 -0.62 14.35
N LYS A 29 3.04 0.01 13.87
CA LYS A 29 3.22 0.34 12.45
C LYS A 29 3.33 -0.91 11.59
N PHE A 30 4.02 -1.94 12.07
CA PHE A 30 4.15 -3.21 11.37
C PHE A 30 2.80 -3.91 11.22
N ILE A 31 2.03 -4.03 12.32
CA ILE A 31 0.71 -4.65 12.29
C ILE A 31 -0.25 -3.86 11.38
N ALA A 32 -0.24 -2.54 11.47
CA ALA A 32 -1.07 -1.69 10.61
C ALA A 32 -0.77 -1.91 9.11
N LYS A 33 0.52 -1.98 8.75
CA LYS A 33 0.94 -2.24 7.37
C LYS A 33 0.55 -3.65 6.90
N ALA A 34 0.77 -4.67 7.72
CA ALA A 34 0.38 -6.04 7.41
C ALA A 34 -1.14 -6.17 7.21
N LEU A 35 -1.94 -5.45 8.02
CA LEU A 35 -3.38 -5.40 7.88
C LEU A 35 -3.80 -4.71 6.57
N GLU A 36 -3.18 -3.58 6.23
CA GLU A 36 -3.43 -2.87 4.97
C GLU A 36 -3.15 -3.75 3.75
N GLU A 37 -1.98 -4.40 3.72
CA GLU A 37 -1.62 -5.35 2.66
C GLU A 37 -2.63 -6.51 2.58
N LYS A 38 -3.06 -7.05 3.72
CA LYS A 38 -4.02 -8.16 3.72
C LYS A 38 -5.39 -7.73 3.21
N LEU A 39 -5.88 -6.55 3.62
CA LEU A 39 -7.17 -6.01 3.18
C LEU A 39 -7.16 -5.65 1.69
N LEU A 40 -6.06 -5.07 1.20
CA LEU A 40 -5.88 -4.81 -0.24
C LEU A 40 -5.94 -6.10 -1.06
N ASN A 41 -5.29 -7.17 -0.57
CA ASN A 41 -5.30 -8.47 -1.23
C ASN A 41 -6.63 -9.24 -1.08
N GLN A 42 -7.43 -8.93 -0.05
CA GLN A 42 -8.73 -9.57 0.20
C GLN A 42 -9.89 -8.83 -0.47
N SER A 43 -9.74 -7.55 -0.79
CA SER A 43 -10.69 -6.86 -1.65
C SER A 43 -10.67 -7.57 -3.00
N PRO A 44 -11.71 -8.30 -3.42
CA PRO A 44 -11.82 -8.62 -4.83
C PRO A 44 -11.80 -7.26 -5.52
N ALA A 45 -10.80 -7.04 -6.38
CA ALA A 45 -10.86 -5.91 -7.30
C ALA A 45 -12.25 -5.99 -7.92
N LYS A 46 -13.08 -4.97 -7.67
CA LYS A 46 -14.38 -4.84 -8.31
C LYS A 46 -14.05 -4.56 -9.76
N ASP A 47 -13.85 -5.65 -10.50
CA ASP A 47 -13.28 -5.69 -11.83
C ASP A 47 -11.94 -4.92 -11.97
N PRO A 48 -10.78 -5.62 -12.01
CA PRO A 48 -9.47 -4.98 -12.20
C PRO A 48 -9.41 -4.02 -13.39
N ILE A 49 -10.27 -4.25 -14.39
CA ILE A 49 -10.41 -3.41 -15.58
C ILE A 49 -11.06 -2.06 -15.20
N GLU A 50 -12.13 -2.07 -14.41
CA GLU A 50 -12.80 -0.84 -13.96
C GLU A 50 -11.89 0.00 -13.06
N ASP A 51 -11.14 -0.64 -12.16
CA ASP A 51 -10.16 0.03 -11.30
C ASP A 51 -9.04 0.71 -12.11
N PHE A 52 -8.58 0.05 -13.19
CA PHE A 52 -7.61 0.64 -14.11
C PHE A 52 -8.17 1.89 -14.82
N PHE A 53 -9.43 1.83 -15.28
CA PHE A 53 -10.10 3.00 -15.87
C PHE A 53 -10.36 4.11 -14.84
N ALA A 54 -10.65 3.75 -13.58
CA ALA A 54 -10.81 4.72 -12.50
C ALA A 54 -9.49 5.44 -12.16
N LEU A 55 -8.35 4.72 -12.20
CA LEU A 55 -7.02 5.31 -12.03
C LEU A 55 -6.68 6.30 -13.15
N ARG A 56 -7.02 5.98 -14.41
CA ARG A 56 -6.84 6.90 -15.56
C ARG A 56 -7.51 8.26 -15.33
N LYS A 57 -8.67 8.29 -14.65
CA LYS A 57 -9.39 9.54 -14.34
C LYS A 57 -8.67 10.41 -13.30
N LYS A 58 -7.88 9.81 -12.41
CA LYS A 58 -7.14 10.50 -11.35
C LYS A 58 -5.77 11.04 -11.80
N LEU A 59 -5.26 10.56 -12.93
CA LEU A 59 -3.96 10.95 -13.46
C LEU A 59 -4.03 12.23 -14.31
N PRO A 60 -3.00 13.09 -14.26
CA PRO A 60 -2.95 14.27 -15.10
C PRO A 60 -2.86 13.87 -16.58
N LYS A 61 -3.66 14.50 -17.44
CA LYS A 61 -3.58 14.30 -18.88
C LYS A 61 -2.21 14.78 -19.37
N LYS A 62 -1.46 13.90 -20.03
CA LYS A 62 -0.19 14.20 -20.69
C LYS A 62 -0.36 14.13 -22.19
N THR A 63 0.23 15.08 -22.89
CA THR A 63 0.22 15.10 -24.35
C THR A 63 1.32 14.20 -24.89
N THR A 64 1.20 13.80 -26.15
CA THR A 64 2.20 12.99 -26.84
C THR A 64 3.58 13.65 -26.85
N LYS A 65 3.63 14.99 -26.88
CA LYS A 65 4.87 15.76 -26.80
C LYS A 65 5.55 15.59 -25.44
N ASP A 66 4.80 15.71 -24.35
CA ASP A 66 5.31 15.53 -22.98
C ASP A 66 5.90 14.12 -22.78
N ILE A 67 5.25 13.12 -23.37
CA ILE A 67 5.69 11.72 -23.30
C ILE A 67 7.01 11.54 -24.08
N LEU A 68 7.10 12.09 -25.29
CA LEU A 68 8.30 12.00 -26.13
C LEU A 68 9.50 12.73 -25.50
N GLU A 69 9.27 13.89 -24.89
CA GLU A 69 10.32 14.61 -24.17
C GLU A 69 10.84 13.84 -22.96
N ALA A 70 9.94 13.23 -22.17
CA ALA A 70 10.32 12.41 -21.03
C ALA A 70 11.15 11.17 -21.46
N ILE A 71 10.74 10.49 -22.55
CA ILE A 71 11.49 9.35 -23.12
C ILE A 71 12.87 9.81 -23.59
N LYS A 72 12.96 10.95 -24.27
CA LYS A 72 14.23 11.51 -24.76
C LYS A 72 15.17 11.87 -23.61
N LYS A 73 14.63 12.39 -22.50
CA LYS A 73 15.39 12.74 -21.30
C LYS A 73 15.99 11.51 -20.60
N GLY A 74 15.26 10.39 -20.55
CA GLY A 74 15.73 9.15 -19.89
C GLY A 74 16.70 8.29 -20.73
N ARG A 75 16.89 8.59 -22.02
CA ARG A 75 17.83 7.90 -22.90
C ARG A 75 19.21 8.59 -23.02
N LYS A 76 19.38 9.73 -22.38
CA LYS A 76 20.67 10.43 -22.23
C LYS A 76 21.29 10.05 -20.89
#